data_AF-A0A380FMQ3-F1
#
_entry.id   AF-A0A380FMQ3-F1
#
_cell.length_a   1.000
_cell.length_b   1.000
_cell.length_c   1.000
_cell.angle_alpha   90.00
_cell.angle_beta   90.00
_cell.angle_gamma   90.00
#
_symmetry.space_group_name_H-M   'P 1'
#
loop_
_entity.id
_entity.type
_entity.pdbx_description
1 polymer ?
#
loop_
_entity_poly.entity_id
_entity_poly.type
_entity_poly.pdbx_seq_one_letter_code
_entity_poly.pdbx_strand_id
1 'polypeptide(L)'
;MPKLPFTLCYISRGFVTDYSNKLALETLLEATMQIAKEEKAYAIKIDPDVEVEHGTEALTNLRALGFKHKGFKEGLSKDYIQPRMTMITPIDKTDEELIQSFERRNRSKVRLALKRGYHC
;
A
#
# COMPACT_ATOMS: atom_id res chain seq x y z
N MET A 1 26.01 -15.25 -13.37
CA MET A 1 25.26 -16.08 -12.40
C MET A 1 24.18 -16.86 -13.15
N PRO A 2 24.01 -18.17 -12.93
CA PRO A 2 22.91 -18.92 -13.52
C PRO A 2 21.59 -18.38 -12.96
N LYS A 3 20.65 -18.00 -13.83
CA LYS A 3 19.29 -17.63 -13.41
C LYS A 3 18.52 -18.93 -13.18
N LEU A 4 18.15 -19.20 -11.92
CA LEU A 4 17.23 -20.30 -11.62
C LEU A 4 15.89 -20.03 -12.34
N PRO A 5 15.20 -21.05 -12.89
CA PRO A 5 14.00 -20.87 -13.69
C PRO A 5 12.75 -20.68 -12.81
N PHE A 6 12.82 -19.76 -11.83
CA PHE A 6 11.72 -19.42 -10.94
C PHE A 6 11.33 -17.96 -11.09
N THR A 7 10.06 -17.67 -10.85
CA THR A 7 9.49 -16.31 -10.89
C THR A 7 9.12 -15.81 -9.49
N LEU A 8 8.84 -14.52 -9.37
CA LEU A 8 8.21 -13.93 -8.18
C LEU A 8 6.79 -13.52 -8.55
N CYS A 9 5.79 -14.05 -7.86
CA CYS A 9 4.43 -13.55 -7.96
C CYS A 9 4.30 -12.35 -7.01
N TYR A 10 4.41 -11.13 -7.53
CA TYR A 10 4.28 -9.91 -6.73
C TYR A 10 2.97 -9.20 -7.08
N ILE A 11 2.06 -9.15 -6.10
CA ILE A 11 0.77 -8.47 -6.21
C ILE A 11 0.92 -7.11 -5.55
N SER A 12 1.39 -6.14 -6.32
CA SER A 12 1.62 -4.78 -5.85
C SER A 12 0.33 -4.16 -5.31
N ARG A 13 0.34 -3.73 -4.05
CA ARG A 13 -0.80 -3.12 -3.33
C ARG A 13 -2.04 -4.02 -3.20
N GLY A 14 -1.92 -5.30 -3.54
CA GLY A 14 -3.03 -6.25 -3.44
C GLY A 14 -2.98 -7.10 -2.18
N PHE A 15 -3.97 -7.96 -1.97
CA PHE A 15 -5.23 -8.06 -2.71
C PHE A 15 -6.13 -6.83 -2.54
N VAL A 16 -6.98 -6.57 -3.52
CA VAL A 16 -8.02 -5.53 -3.41
C VAL A 16 -9.28 -6.18 -2.86
N THR A 17 -9.37 -6.26 -1.54
CA THR A 17 -10.52 -6.83 -0.81
C THR A 17 -10.58 -6.27 0.59
N ASP A 18 -11.70 -6.46 1.27
CA ASP A 18 -11.75 -6.32 2.72
C ASP A 18 -10.93 -7.45 3.37
N TYR A 19 -9.93 -7.07 4.16
CA TYR A 19 -9.03 -7.98 4.84
C TYR A 19 -9.60 -8.59 6.12
N SER A 20 -10.74 -8.10 6.61
CA SER A 20 -11.52 -8.77 7.66
C SER A 20 -12.30 -9.97 7.09
N ASN A 21 -12.62 -9.96 5.79
CA ASN A 21 -13.34 -11.03 5.12
C ASN A 21 -12.42 -12.21 4.78
N LYS A 22 -12.38 -13.18 5.68
CA LYS A 22 -11.55 -14.38 5.56
C LYS A 22 -11.86 -15.21 4.30
N LEU A 23 -13.13 -15.40 3.96
CA LEU A 23 -13.54 -16.20 2.78
C LEU A 23 -13.05 -15.57 1.48
N ALA A 24 -13.12 -14.24 1.38
CA ALA A 24 -12.61 -13.51 0.22
C ALA A 24 -11.09 -13.67 0.08
N LEU A 25 -10.34 -13.53 1.18
CA LEU A 25 -8.89 -13.74 1.19
C LEU A 25 -8.49 -15.17 0.82
N GLU A 26 -9.21 -16.18 1.33
CA GLU A 26 -8.98 -17.59 1.00
C GLU A 26 -9.19 -17.84 -0.49
N THR A 27 -10.33 -17.39 -1.02
CA THR A 27 -10.67 -17.56 -2.44
C THR A 27 -9.63 -16.90 -3.35
N LEU A 28 -9.21 -15.68 -3.02
CA LEU A 28 -8.19 -14.95 -3.79
C LEU A 28 -6.82 -15.64 -3.71
N LEU A 29 -6.44 -16.15 -2.55
CA LEU A 29 -5.19 -16.88 -2.39
C LEU A 29 -5.19 -18.19 -3.17
N GLU A 30 -6.28 -18.95 -3.14
CA GLU A 30 -6.40 -20.21 -3.90
C GLU A 30 -6.24 -19.99 -5.40
N ALA A 31 -6.94 -19.02 -5.97
CA ALA A 31 -6.81 -18.65 -7.37
C ALA A 31 -5.38 -18.18 -7.71
N THR A 32 -4.78 -17.38 -6.83
CA THR A 32 -3.40 -16.90 -7.00
C THR A 32 -2.40 -18.05 -6.95
N MET A 33 -2.58 -19.01 -6.05
CA MET A 33 -1.69 -20.16 -5.92
C MET A 33 -1.69 -21.04 -7.17
N GLN A 34 -2.82 -21.16 -7.86
CA GLN A 34 -2.89 -21.88 -9.14
C GLN A 34 -1.99 -21.22 -10.19
N ILE A 35 -2.17 -19.91 -10.40
CA ILE A 35 -1.38 -19.12 -11.37
C ILE A 35 0.10 -19.10 -10.97
N ALA A 36 0.40 -18.89 -9.69
CA ALA A 36 1.77 -18.84 -9.19
C ALA A 36 2.52 -20.17 -9.41
N LYS A 37 1.84 -21.32 -9.30
CA LYS A 37 2.44 -22.64 -9.58
C LYS A 37 2.70 -22.83 -11.08
N GLU A 38 1.76 -22.44 -11.93
CA GLU A 38 1.91 -22.49 -13.40
C GLU A 38 3.13 -21.67 -13.87
N GLU A 39 3.30 -20.48 -13.28
CA GLU A 39 4.42 -19.57 -13.54
C GLU A 39 5.72 -19.94 -12.80
N LYS A 40 5.75 -21.07 -12.06
CA LYS A 40 6.91 -21.53 -11.27
C LYS A 40 7.40 -20.46 -10.28
N ALA A 41 6.47 -19.77 -9.62
CA ALA A 41 6.80 -18.75 -8.64
C ALA A 41 7.32 -19.39 -7.34
N TYR A 42 8.42 -18.88 -6.81
CA TYR A 42 8.96 -19.36 -5.52
C TYR A 42 8.27 -18.72 -4.31
N ALA A 43 7.57 -17.60 -4.52
CA ALA A 43 6.83 -16.88 -3.50
C ALA A 43 5.70 -16.04 -4.09
N ILE A 44 4.65 -15.86 -3.30
CA ILE A 44 3.64 -14.82 -3.48
C ILE A 44 3.96 -13.69 -2.50
N LYS A 45 4.17 -12.48 -3.00
CA LYS A 45 4.45 -11.29 -2.20
C LYS A 45 3.31 -10.30 -2.39
N ILE A 46 2.81 -9.79 -1.28
CA ILE A 46 1.76 -8.78 -1.23
C ILE A 46 2.21 -7.63 -0.32
N ASP A 47 1.67 -6.45 -0.54
CA ASP A 47 1.88 -5.24 0.26
C ASP A 47 0.65 -4.33 0.23
N PRO A 48 -0.48 -4.80 0.81
CA PRO A 48 -1.72 -4.07 0.76
C PRO A 48 -1.63 -2.72 1.48
N ASP A 49 -2.42 -1.76 1.00
CA ASP A 49 -2.57 -0.45 1.62
C ASP A 49 -3.58 -0.49 2.77
N VAL A 50 -3.19 -1.20 3.84
CA VAL A 50 -3.99 -1.33 5.06
C VAL A 50 -3.25 -0.61 6.18
N GLU A 51 -3.89 0.39 6.79
CA GLU A 51 -3.34 1.12 7.92
C GLU A 51 -3.13 0.20 9.12
N VAL A 52 -2.03 0.41 9.84
CA VAL A 52 -1.65 -0.46 10.97
C VAL A 52 -2.69 -0.40 12.09
N GLU A 53 -3.30 0.77 12.32
CA GLU A 53 -4.31 0.99 13.37
C GLU A 53 -5.60 0.18 13.12
N HIS A 54 -5.95 -0.04 11.85
CA HIS A 54 -7.09 -0.85 11.43
C HIS A 54 -6.69 -2.27 10.95
N GLY A 55 -5.40 -2.61 11.05
CA GLY A 55 -4.81 -3.79 10.41
C GLY A 55 -4.71 -5.04 11.27
N THR A 56 -5.20 -5.03 12.52
CA THR A 56 -5.02 -6.14 13.46
C THR A 56 -5.68 -7.44 12.96
N GLU A 57 -6.90 -7.34 12.42
CA GLU A 57 -7.61 -8.47 11.80
C GLU A 57 -6.94 -8.90 10.50
N ALA A 58 -6.53 -7.94 9.66
CA ALA A 58 -5.81 -8.20 8.42
C ALA A 58 -4.53 -9.03 8.67
N LEU A 59 -3.73 -8.63 9.66
CA LEU A 59 -2.52 -9.34 10.06
C LEU A 59 -2.82 -10.75 10.59
N THR A 60 -3.90 -10.91 11.34
CA THR A 60 -4.33 -12.20 11.90
C THR A 60 -4.76 -13.16 10.79
N ASN A 61 -5.63 -12.70 9.89
CA ASN A 61 -6.12 -13.48 8.76
C ASN A 61 -4.98 -13.85 7.81
N LEU A 62 -4.10 -12.89 7.46
CA LEU A 62 -2.94 -13.16 6.61
C LEU A 62 -1.96 -14.18 7.23
N ARG A 63 -1.72 -14.12 8.54
CA ARG A 63 -0.90 -15.12 9.24
C ARG A 63 -1.56 -16.49 9.23
N ALA A 64 -2.87 -16.57 9.43
CA ALA A 64 -3.62 -17.83 9.36
C ALA A 64 -3.52 -18.48 7.97
N LEU A 65 -3.44 -17.66 6.92
CA LEU A 65 -3.22 -18.10 5.53
C LEU A 65 -1.74 -18.43 5.20
N GLY A 66 -0.83 -18.30 6.17
CA GLY A 66 0.58 -18.65 6.02
C GLY A 66 1.49 -17.53 5.53
N PHE A 67 1.00 -16.30 5.38
CA PHE A 67 1.85 -15.15 5.04
C PHE A 67 2.78 -14.78 6.20
N LYS A 68 4.02 -14.46 5.86
CA LYS A 68 5.05 -14.02 6.82
C LYS A 68 5.25 -12.51 6.72
N HIS A 69 4.87 -11.79 7.77
CA HIS A 69 5.09 -10.34 7.85
C HIS A 69 6.59 -10.02 7.97
N LYS A 70 7.08 -9.06 7.18
CA LYS A 70 8.52 -8.67 7.14
C LYS A 70 8.97 -7.76 8.30
N GLY A 71 8.06 -7.46 9.23
CA GLY A 71 8.29 -6.60 10.39
C GLY A 71 7.80 -5.17 10.19
N PHE A 72 7.84 -4.36 11.24
CA PHE A 72 7.60 -2.92 11.16
C PHE A 72 8.97 -2.23 11.17
N LYS A 73 9.59 -2.11 10.00
CA LYS A 73 10.83 -1.35 9.84
C LYS A 73 10.51 0.07 9.37
N GLU A 74 11.51 0.94 9.34
CA GLU A 74 11.37 2.33 8.91
C GLU A 74 10.67 2.48 7.54
N GLY A 75 9.93 3.59 7.37
CA GLY A 75 9.04 3.83 6.24
C GLY A 75 9.66 3.73 4.85
N LEU A 76 10.98 3.98 4.73
CA LEU A 76 11.76 3.92 3.49
C LEU A 76 12.81 2.80 3.48
N SER A 77 12.61 1.76 4.30
CA SER A 77 13.55 0.62 4.37
C SER A 77 13.70 -0.09 3.02
N LYS A 78 14.94 -0.37 2.62
CA LYS A 78 15.29 -1.17 1.43
C LYS A 78 14.76 -2.61 1.45
N ASP A 79 14.23 -3.05 2.58
CA ASP A 79 13.67 -4.40 2.75
C ASP A 79 12.27 -4.55 2.11
N TYR A 80 11.65 -3.44 1.72
CA TYR A 80 10.33 -3.37 1.09
C TYR A 80 10.44 -2.83 -0.33
N ILE A 81 9.49 -3.24 -1.19
CA ILE A 81 9.39 -2.70 -2.56
C ILE A 81 8.65 -1.36 -2.52
N GLN A 82 7.58 -1.27 -1.72
CA GLN A 82 6.82 -0.04 -1.51
C GLN A 82 7.16 0.62 -0.17
N PRO A 83 7.17 1.96 -0.10
CA PRO A 83 7.23 2.68 1.17
C PRO A 83 6.08 2.29 2.09
N ARG A 84 6.37 2.09 3.38
CA ARG A 84 5.35 1.74 4.38
C ARG A 84 4.61 2.95 4.95
N MET A 85 5.13 4.15 4.74
CA MET A 85 4.54 5.40 5.24
C MET A 85 4.36 6.37 4.07
N THR A 86 3.17 6.92 3.95
CA THR A 86 2.78 7.90 2.93
C THR A 86 2.24 9.15 3.61
N MET A 87 2.33 10.30 2.92
CA MET A 87 1.67 11.53 3.33
C MET A 87 0.43 11.72 2.47
N ILE A 88 -0.74 11.56 3.06
CA ILE A 88 -2.03 11.69 2.36
C ILE A 88 -2.67 13.01 2.79
N THR A 89 -3.05 13.83 1.80
CA THR A 89 -3.81 15.06 2.03
C THR A 89 -5.27 14.79 1.68
N PRO A 90 -6.22 14.91 2.62
CA PRO A 90 -7.65 14.80 2.30
C PRO A 90 -8.09 16.00 1.45
N ILE A 91 -8.56 15.73 0.23
CA ILE A 91 -8.94 16.72 -0.79
C ILE A 91 -10.45 16.81 -1.03
N ASP A 92 -11.23 15.97 -0.36
CA ASP A 92 -12.69 15.93 -0.35
C ASP A 92 -13.26 17.12 0.45
N LYS A 93 -12.85 18.33 0.09
CA LYS A 93 -13.10 19.58 0.81
C LYS A 93 -13.33 20.72 -0.19
N THR A 94 -13.91 21.82 0.28
CA THR A 94 -13.91 23.08 -0.48
C THR A 94 -12.50 23.65 -0.62
N ASP A 95 -12.29 24.53 -1.60
CA ASP A 95 -10.99 25.20 -1.81
C ASP A 95 -10.53 25.95 -0.55
N GLU A 96 -11.44 26.65 0.12
CA GLU A 96 -11.16 27.34 1.38
C GLU A 96 -10.72 26.37 2.48
N GLU A 97 -11.46 25.29 2.70
CA GLU A 97 -11.15 24.29 3.73
C GLU A 97 -9.85 23.55 3.45
N LEU A 98 -9.59 23.22 2.18
CA LEU A 98 -8.34 22.60 1.75
C LEU A 98 -7.15 23.51 2.03
N ILE A 99 -7.22 24.79 1.65
CA ILE A 99 -6.16 25.76 1.96
C ILE A 99 -5.98 25.89 3.48
N GLN A 100 -7.06 25.90 4.26
CA GLN A 100 -6.95 25.99 5.72
C GLN A 100 -6.31 24.75 6.35
N SER A 101 -6.42 23.58 5.72
CA SER A 101 -5.80 22.35 6.19
C SER A 101 -4.26 22.37 6.15
N PHE A 102 -3.65 23.25 5.35
CA PHE A 102 -2.19 23.35 5.26
C PHE A 102 -1.58 24.03 6.50
N GLU A 103 -0.30 23.74 6.75
CA GLU A 103 0.52 24.46 7.74
C GLU A 103 0.53 25.97 7.44
N ARG A 104 0.55 26.79 8.50
CA ARG A 104 0.35 28.24 8.46
C ARG A 104 1.24 28.96 7.44
N ARG A 105 2.53 28.62 7.36
CA ARG A 105 3.46 29.22 6.39
C ARG A 105 3.15 28.75 4.97
N ASN A 106 2.75 27.49 4.77
CA ASN A 106 2.34 26.98 3.47
C ASN A 106 1.08 27.68 2.93
N ARG A 107 0.10 28.01 3.78
CA ARG A 107 -1.08 28.79 3.37
C ARG A 107 -0.70 30.11 2.72
N SER A 108 0.22 30.84 3.33
CA SER A 108 0.70 32.13 2.81
C SER A 108 1.44 31.96 1.48
N LYS A 109 2.25 30.90 1.33
CA LYS A 109 2.97 30.61 0.08
C LYS A 109 2.02 30.27 -1.07
N VAL A 110 1.00 29.44 -0.82
CA VAL A 110 0.00 29.05 -1.82
C VAL A 110 -0.77 30.28 -2.32
N ARG A 111 -1.26 31.13 -1.40
CA ARG A 111 -1.95 32.38 -1.77
C ARG A 111 -1.05 33.35 -2.54
N LEU A 112 0.23 33.44 -2.16
CA LEU A 112 1.20 34.26 -2.87
C LEU A 112 1.46 33.74 -4.29
N ALA A 113 1.55 32.43 -4.47
CA ALA A 113 1.75 31.82 -5.79
C ALA A 113 0.58 32.13 -6.74
N LEU A 114 -0.65 32.00 -6.25
CA LEU A 114 -1.86 32.37 -7.01
C LEU A 114 -1.87 33.85 -7.40
N LYS A 115 -1.50 34.74 -6.46
CA LYS A 115 -1.43 36.20 -6.72
C LYS A 115 -0.34 36.57 -7.72
N ARG A 116 0.75 35.80 -7.80
CA ARG A 116 1.88 36.05 -8.71
C ARG A 116 1.61 35.60 -10.14
N GLY A 117 0.43 35.03 -10.44
CA GLY A 117 0.05 34.62 -11.79
C GLY A 117 0.83 33.40 -12.30
N TYR A 118 1.33 32.55 -11.40
CA TYR A 118 1.83 31.25 -11.81
C TYR A 118 0.64 30.38 -12.20
N HIS A 119 0.64 29.91 -13.43
CA HIS A 119 -0.34 28.96 -13.95
C HIS A 119 0.30 27.56 -13.97
N CYS A 120 -0.47 26.55 -13.58
CA CYS A 120 -0.10 25.14 -13.72
C CYS A 120 -0.33 24.66 -15.15
#